data_AF-A0AAW7VL54-F1
#
_entry.id   AF-A0AAW7VL54-F1
#
_cell.length_a   1.000
_cell.length_b   1.000
_cell.length_c   1.000
_cell.angle_alpha   90.00
_cell.angle_beta   90.00
_cell.angle_gamma   90.00
#
_symmetry.space_group_name_H-M   'P 1'
#
loop_
_entity.id
_entity.type
_entity.pdbx_description
1 polymer ?
#
loop_
_entity_poly.entity_id
_entity_poly.type
_entity_poly.pdbx_seq_one_letter_code
_entity_poly.pdbx_strand_id
1 'polypeptide(L)'
;VWGTTYNTRNNVTTDAGAGFEQTLTGMTVGIDSRNGIPEGIATLGAFMGYSHSHIGFDRGGHGSVGSYSLGGYVSWEHESGFYL
;
A
#
# COMPACT_ATOMS: atom_id res chain seq x y z
N VAL A 1 15.27 -3.61 7.70
CA VAL A 1 13.89 -4.06 8.00
C VAL A 1 13.06 -2.82 8.29
N TRP A 2 11.81 -2.81 7.83
CA TRP A 2 10.88 -1.70 8.04
C TRP A 2 9.45 -2.21 8.18
N GLY A 3 8.56 -1.34 8.69
CA GLY A 3 7.14 -1.61 8.79
C GLY A 3 6.32 -0.32 8.70
N THR A 4 5.13 -0.42 8.12
CA THR A 4 4.17 0.68 8.01
C THR A 4 2.76 0.19 8.31
N THR A 5 1.95 1.07 8.88
CA THR A 5 0.52 0.87 9.12
C THR A 5 -0.25 2.01 8.50
N TYR A 6 -1.42 1.74 7.93
CA TYR A 6 -2.27 2.76 7.34
C TYR A 6 -3.73 2.55 7.74
N ASN A 7 -4.44 3.66 7.87
CA ASN A 7 -5.89 3.71 8.06
C ASN A 7 -6.43 4.79 7.12
N THR A 8 -7.22 4.37 6.14
CA THR A 8 -7.74 5.26 5.10
C THR A 8 -9.26 5.11 5.01
N ARG A 9 -9.97 6.25 4.98
CA ARG A 9 -11.39 6.31 4.70
C ARG A 9 -11.61 6.84 3.29
N ASN A 10 -12.32 6.07 2.47
CA ASN A 10 -12.72 6.45 1.12
C ASN A 10 -14.24 6.54 1.05
N ASN A 11 -14.77 7.65 0.56
CA ASN A 11 -16.19 7.82 0.28
C ASN A 11 -16.35 8.02 -1.23
N VAL A 12 -17.08 7.11 -1.87
CA VAL A 12 -17.33 7.12 -3.31
C VAL A 12 -18.81 7.38 -3.52
N THR A 13 -19.13 8.47 -4.20
CA THR A 13 -20.49 8.83 -4.58
C THR A 13 -20.69 8.61 -6.08
N THR A 14 -21.90 8.23 -6.48
CA THR A 14 -22.28 8.10 -7.90
C THR A 14 -23.70 8.60 -8.12
N ASP A 15 -23.94 9.24 -9.26
CA ASP A 15 -25.26 9.77 -9.64
C ASP A 15 -26.34 8.68 -9.76
N ALA A 16 -25.92 7.43 -9.97
CA ALA A 16 -26.83 6.28 -9.97
C ALA A 16 -27.26 5.87 -8.54
N GLY A 17 -26.65 6.41 -7.48
CA GLY A 17 -26.97 6.06 -6.09
C GLY A 17 -26.41 4.72 -5.63
N ALA A 18 -25.32 4.23 -6.25
CA ALA A 18 -24.55 3.05 -5.82
C ALA A 18 -23.26 3.44 -5.08
N GLY A 19 -23.30 4.53 -4.31
CA GLY A 19 -22.14 4.98 -3.53
C GLY A 19 -21.80 4.02 -2.39
N PHE A 20 -20.59 4.14 -1.87
CA PHE A 20 -20.13 3.37 -0.72
C PHE A 20 -19.08 4.13 0.10
N GLU A 21 -19.08 3.86 1.39
CA GLU A 21 -18.03 4.25 2.31
C GLU A 21 -17.17 3.05 2.68
N GLN A 22 -15.86 3.19 2.55
CA GLN A 22 -14.90 2.16 2.91
C GLN A 22 -13.91 2.69 3.94
N THR A 23 -13.72 1.93 5.03
CA THR A 23 -12.59 2.12 5.94
C THR A 23 -11.61 0.96 5.76
N LEU A 24 -10.39 1.26 5.32
CA LEU A 24 -9.31 0.30 5.10
C LEU A 24 -8.25 0.47 6.19
N THR A 25 -7.97 -0.57 6.95
CA THR A 25 -6.83 -0.62 7.88
C THR A 25 -5.88 -1.72 7.45
N GLY A 26 -4.58 -1.44 7.43
CA GLY A 26 -3.62 -2.45 7.06
C GLY A 26 -2.23 -2.20 7.61
N MET A 27 -1.39 -3.22 7.48
CA MET A 27 0.02 -3.18 7.82
C MET A 27 0.84 -3.87 6.73
N THR A 28 2.03 -3.36 6.48
CA THR A 28 3.02 -3.95 5.58
C THR A 28 4.37 -3.97 6.29
N VAL A 29 5.08 -5.07 6.18
CA VAL A 29 6.45 -5.24 6.68
C VAL A 29 7.37 -5.64 5.54
N GLY A 30 8.64 -5.23 5.61
CA GLY A 30 9.60 -5.50 4.56
C GLY A 30 11.05 -5.59 5.03
N ILE A 31 11.85 -6.22 4.17
CA ILE A 31 13.30 -6.33 4.33
C ILE A 31 13.93 -5.94 3.00
N ASP A 32 15.07 -5.25 3.07
CA ASP A 32 15.82 -4.84 1.90
C ASP A 32 17.32 -4.85 2.18
N SER A 33 18.09 -4.85 1.09
CA SER A 33 19.54 -4.69 1.07
C SER A 33 19.91 -3.53 0.15
N ARG A 34 20.84 -2.69 0.61
CA ARG A 34 21.35 -1.54 -0.13
C ARG A 34 22.74 -1.86 -0.65
N ASN A 35 22.96 -1.66 -1.94
CA ASN A 35 24.22 -1.95 -2.62
C ASN A 35 24.72 -0.69 -3.31
N GLY A 36 25.99 -0.35 -3.11
CA GLY A 36 26.63 0.71 -3.87
C GLY A 36 26.81 0.28 -5.32
N ILE A 37 26.44 1.18 -6.24
CA ILE A 37 26.66 1.06 -7.68
C ILE A 37 27.39 2.32 -8.16
N PRO A 38 27.98 2.36 -9.37
CA PRO A 38 28.56 3.58 -9.89
C PRO A 38 27.56 4.73 -9.81
N GLU A 39 27.98 5.83 -9.18
CA GLU A 39 27.21 7.08 -9.06
C GLU A 39 25.88 6.94 -8.27
N GLY A 40 25.73 5.94 -7.40
CA GLY A 40 24.54 5.83 -6.56
C GLY A 40 24.39 4.59 -5.67
N ILE A 41 23.19 4.42 -5.12
CA ILE A 41 22.79 3.30 -4.28
C ILE A 41 21.57 2.62 -4.91
N ALA A 42 21.64 1.31 -5.11
CA ALA A 42 20.50 0.49 -5.47
C ALA A 42 19.99 -0.27 -4.24
N THR A 43 18.68 -0.24 -4.01
CA THR A 43 18.02 -1.02 -2.96
C THR A 43 17.18 -2.11 -3.60
N LEU A 44 17.32 -3.34 -3.14
CA LEU A 44 16.46 -4.46 -3.52
C LEU A 44 15.78 -5.01 -2.27
N GLY A 45 14.46 -5.11 -2.31
CA GLY A 45 13.68 -5.53 -1.15
C GLY A 45 12.48 -6.40 -1.50
N ALA A 46 11.96 -7.02 -0.45
CA ALA A 46 10.72 -7.78 -0.47
C ALA A 46 9.84 -7.34 0.69
N PHE A 47 8.53 -7.46 0.52
CA PHE A 47 7.55 -7.08 1.52
C PHE A 47 6.34 -8.01 1.51
N MET A 48 5.66 -8.09 2.64
CA MET A 48 4.36 -8.71 2.77
C MET A 48 3.43 -7.83 3.61
N GLY A 49 2.13 -7.94 3.39
CA GLY A 49 1.15 -7.13 4.08
C GLY A 49 -0.16 -7.85 4.32
N TYR A 50 -0.91 -7.32 5.27
CA TYR A 50 -2.29 -7.69 5.54
C TYR A 50 -3.13 -6.43 5.68
N SER A 51 -4.34 -6.47 5.15
CA SER A 51 -5.31 -5.41 5.34
C SER A 51 -6.72 -5.95 5.52
N HIS A 52 -7.54 -5.16 6.18
CA HIS A 52 -8.95 -5.41 6.38
C HIS A 52 -9.72 -4.14 6.04
N SER A 53 -10.74 -4.27 5.20
CA SER A 53 -11.67 -3.19 4.90
C SER A 53 -13.08 -3.51 5.34
N HIS A 54 -13.79 -2.49 5.81
CA HIS A 54 -15.23 -2.53 6.03
C HIS A 54 -15.89 -1.56 5.07
N ILE A 55 -16.93 -2.01 4.36
CA ILE A 55 -17.62 -1.28 3.31
C ILE A 55 -19.10 -1.17 3.67
N GLY A 56 -19.62 0.04 3.78
CA GLY A 56 -21.05 0.31 3.86
C GLY A 56 -21.57 0.84 2.53
N PHE A 57 -22.64 0.25 2.00
CA PHE A 57 -23.23 0.65 0.71
C PHE A 57 -24.46 1.54 0.94
N ASP A 58 -24.61 2.60 0.13
CA ASP A 58 -25.71 3.57 0.26
C ASP A 58 -27.08 2.95 0.03
N ARG A 59 -27.16 1.87 -0.76
CA ARG A 59 -28.40 1.12 -1.01
C ARG A 59 -28.71 0.06 0.06
N GLY A 60 -27.96 0.07 1.16
CA GLY A 60 -28.05 -0.91 2.23
C GLY A 60 -27.12 -2.12 2.01
N GLY A 61 -26.58 -2.62 3.11
CA GLY A 61 -25.66 -3.77 3.13
C GLY A 61 -24.26 -3.38 3.62
N HIS A 62 -23.57 -4.36 4.22
CA HIS A 62 -22.21 -4.21 4.73
C HIS A 62 -21.34 -5.33 4.17
N GLY A 63 -20.13 -4.99 3.74
CA GLY A 63 -19.12 -5.92 3.26
C GLY A 63 -17.86 -5.81 4.09
N SER A 64 -17.11 -6.89 4.20
CA SER A 64 -15.76 -6.89 4.76
C SER A 64 -14.81 -7.63 3.84
N VAL A 65 -13.63 -7.07 3.59
CA VAL A 65 -12.61 -7.71 2.76
C VAL A 65 -11.32 -7.83 3.56
N GLY A 66 -10.87 -9.06 3.79
CA GLY A 66 -9.50 -9.34 4.23
C GLY A 66 -8.60 -9.54 3.02
N SER A 67 -7.40 -8.97 3.04
CA SER A 67 -6.44 -9.06 1.93
C SER A 67 -5.04 -9.35 2.45
N TYR A 68 -4.30 -10.16 1.69
CA TYR A 68 -2.89 -10.45 1.92
C TYR A 68 -2.11 -10.05 0.67
N SER A 69 -0.92 -9.50 0.86
CA SER A 69 -0.02 -9.12 -0.23
C SER A 69 1.40 -9.62 0.00
N LEU A 70 2.10 -9.89 -1.08
CA LEU A 70 3.52 -10.24 -1.13
C LEU A 70 4.10 -9.64 -2.41
N GLY A 71 5.28 -9.04 -2.33
CA GLY A 71 5.91 -8.43 -3.49
C GLY A 71 7.39 -8.12 -3.29
N GLY A 72 8.03 -7.71 -4.37
CA GLY A 72 9.39 -7.19 -4.40
C GLY A 72 9.41 -5.76 -4.91
N TYR A 73 10.43 -5.00 -4.55
CA TYR A 73 10.68 -3.67 -5.08
C TYR A 73 12.17 -3.46 -5.31
N VAL A 74 12.47 -2.55 -6.23
CA VAL A 74 13.80 -2.01 -6.44
C VAL A 74 13.71 -0.50 -6.33
N SER A 75 14.74 0.13 -5.79
CA SER A 75 14.92 1.58 -5.90
C SER A 75 16.35 1.94 -6.26
N TRP A 76 16.53 3.12 -6.83
CA TRP A 76 17.81 3.68 -7.20
C TRP A 76 17.92 5.15 -6.78
N GLU A 77 18.95 5.46 -6.00
CA GLU A 77 19.33 6.80 -5.58
C GLU A 77 20.61 7.18 -6.32
N HIS A 78 20.54 8.16 -7.23
CA HIS A 78 21.71 8.68 -7.95
C HIS A 78 22.30 9.90 -7.23
N GLU A 79 23.62 10.07 -7.28
CA GLU A 79 24.33 11.18 -6.63
C GLU A 79 23.92 12.57 -7.14
N SER A 80 23.35 12.65 -8.35
CA SER A 80 22.78 13.90 -8.89
C SER A 80 21.48 14.34 -8.19
N GLY A 81 20.94 13.51 -7.29
CA GLY A 81 19.65 13.72 -6.63
C GLY A 81 18.45 13.11 -7.36
N PHE A 82 18.68 12.41 -8.48
CA PHE A 82 17.64 11.61 -9.14
C PHE A 82 17.30 10.36 -8.31
N TYR A 83 16.02 10.02 -8.22
CA TYR A 83 15.51 8.84 -7.51
C TYR A 83 14.44 8.11 -8.32
N LEU A 84 14.48 6.78 -8.30
CA LEU A 84 13.47 5.89 -8.90
C LEU A 84 13.08 4.78 -7.93
#